data_AF-A0A493SUZ4-F1
#
_entry.id   AF-A0A493SUZ4-F1
#
_cell.length_a   1.000
_cell.length_b   1.000
_cell.length_c   1.000
_cell.angle_alpha   90.00
_cell.angle_beta   90.00
_cell.angle_gamma   90.00
#
_symmetry.space_group_name_H-M   'P 1'
#
loop_
_entity.id
_entity.type
_entity.pdbx_description
1 polymer ?
#
loop_
_entity_poly.entity_id
_entity_poly.type
_entity_poly.pdbx_seq_one_letter_code
_entity_poly.pdbx_strand_id
1 'polypeptide(L)'
;MSVPDGEPANPAHALFESFLRAGQCQEVLSCFEELCRQLGLQGSGLQLYHGLKAGLNYWNAKALWSKLDKKAGHKDYDQGTACANTKCLVVGAGPCGLRVAIELALLGARVVLVEKRDAFSRNNVLHLWPFTIHDLRALGAKKFYGRFCTGTLDHISIRQLQLILLKVALLLGVEVHINVQFKDLLPAPRRDPPLSAGGWRAVLQPSSSPLSHYEFDVLISAGGGKFVPEGFKRKETRGKVAIGITTNFINRHSRAEVEVSEISGVARIYNQKFFQNLYNKTGRWSPSDDRGPGGSHLSPGAPRMSPLGWDACPRTVPPCRGHLVAPRGSAQPLPHRQVSTWKTSSTTRTTPTTSS
;
A
#
# COMPACT_ATOMS: atom_id res chain seq x y z
N MET A 1 -28.27 20.25 38.49
CA MET A 1 -28.67 19.38 37.37
C MET A 1 -27.55 18.39 37.16
N SER A 2 -27.80 17.16 37.55
CA SER A 2 -26.89 16.02 37.52
C SER A 2 -26.52 15.71 36.06
N VAL A 3 -25.24 15.48 35.79
CA VAL A 3 -24.76 14.91 34.53
C VAL A 3 -25.41 13.53 34.41
N PRO A 4 -26.05 13.16 33.28
CA PRO A 4 -26.56 11.81 33.12
C PRO A 4 -25.37 10.86 33.07
N ASP A 5 -25.40 9.86 33.96
CA ASP A 5 -24.46 8.76 34.03
C ASP A 5 -24.14 8.18 32.65
N GLY A 6 -22.87 7.89 32.44
CA GLY A 6 -22.35 7.37 31.19
C GLY A 6 -23.06 6.09 30.78
N GLU A 7 -23.74 6.16 29.63
CA GLU A 7 -24.17 5.00 28.85
C GLU A 7 -23.07 3.93 28.89
N PRO A 8 -23.38 2.67 29.26
CA PRO A 8 -22.39 1.61 29.27
C PRO A 8 -21.76 1.54 27.88
N ALA A 9 -20.44 1.75 27.81
CA ALA A 9 -19.73 1.83 26.55
C ALA A 9 -19.96 0.52 25.77
N ASN A 10 -20.69 0.60 24.65
CA ASN A 10 -20.98 -0.57 23.82
C ASN A 10 -19.66 -1.27 23.46
N PRO A 11 -19.47 -2.54 23.88
CA PRO A 11 -18.20 -3.25 23.65
C PRO A 11 -17.80 -3.31 22.17
N ALA A 12 -18.76 -3.40 21.26
CA ALA A 12 -18.49 -3.38 19.82
C ALA A 12 -17.91 -2.04 19.35
N HIS A 13 -18.34 -0.91 19.93
CA HIS A 13 -17.75 0.39 19.63
C HIS A 13 -16.28 0.43 20.08
N ALA A 14 -15.97 -0.04 21.30
CA ALA A 14 -14.60 -0.06 21.81
C ALA A 14 -13.67 -0.95 20.97
N LEU A 15 -14.16 -2.10 20.51
CA LEU A 15 -13.43 -2.99 19.59
C LEU A 15 -13.20 -2.35 18.23
N PHE A 16 -14.21 -1.68 17.67
CA PHE A 16 -14.04 -0.96 16.41
C PHE A 16 -13.05 0.20 16.53
N GLU A 17 -13.08 0.97 17.63
CA GLU A 17 -12.06 1.99 17.90
C GLU A 17 -10.65 1.40 17.98
N SER A 18 -10.51 0.21 18.59
CA SER A 18 -9.23 -0.49 18.70
C SER A 18 -8.74 -0.95 17.33
N PHE A 19 -9.63 -1.52 16.50
CA PHE A 19 -9.35 -1.82 15.10
C PHE A 19 -8.91 -0.58 14.30
N LEU A 20 -9.56 0.56 14.49
CA LEU A 20 -9.18 1.82 13.84
C LEU A 20 -7.78 2.28 14.26
N ARG A 21 -7.41 2.15 15.53
CA ARG A 21 -6.11 2.57 16.07
C ARG A 21 -4.97 1.58 15.83
N ALA A 22 -5.28 0.31 15.59
CA ALA A 22 -4.29 -0.75 15.45
C ALA A 22 -3.18 -0.39 14.45
N GLY A 23 -1.94 -0.52 14.89
CA GLY A 23 -0.73 -0.07 14.18
C GLY A 23 0.12 -1.20 13.61
N GLN A 24 -0.28 -2.45 13.87
CA GLN A 24 0.40 -3.66 13.42
C GLN A 24 -0.57 -4.59 12.67
N CYS A 25 -0.04 -5.38 11.73
CA CYS A 25 -0.87 -6.25 10.88
C CYS A 25 -1.65 -7.29 11.70
N GLN A 26 -0.98 -8.00 12.62
CA GLN A 26 -1.60 -9.00 13.48
C GLN A 26 -2.65 -8.38 14.42
N GLU A 27 -2.36 -7.20 14.97
CA GLU A 27 -3.29 -6.44 15.82
C GLU A 27 -4.58 -6.08 15.05
N VAL A 28 -4.46 -5.59 13.81
CA VAL A 28 -5.62 -5.29 12.94
C VAL A 28 -6.48 -6.53 12.73
N LEU A 29 -5.87 -7.68 12.43
CA LEU A 29 -6.58 -8.94 12.20
C LEU A 29 -7.28 -9.42 13.48
N SER A 30 -6.57 -9.42 14.60
CA SER A 30 -7.10 -9.85 15.91
C SER A 30 -8.26 -8.96 16.37
N CYS A 31 -8.13 -7.64 16.29
CA CYS A 31 -9.23 -6.72 16.62
C CYS A 31 -10.45 -6.92 15.71
N PHE A 32 -10.23 -7.20 14.43
CA PHE A 32 -11.33 -7.43 13.48
C PHE A 32 -12.08 -8.74 13.75
N GLU A 33 -11.35 -9.82 14.05
CA GLU A 33 -11.94 -11.10 14.43
C GLU A 33 -12.78 -10.97 15.71
N GLU A 34 -12.24 -10.30 16.74
CA GLU A 34 -12.93 -10.00 17.99
C GLU A 34 -14.21 -9.19 17.75
N LEU A 35 -14.14 -8.17 16.90
CA LEU A 35 -15.28 -7.34 16.52
C LEU A 35 -16.37 -8.15 15.82
N CYS A 36 -16.00 -9.01 14.86
CA CYS A 36 -16.97 -9.87 14.17
C CYS A 36 -17.66 -10.83 15.16
N ARG A 37 -16.89 -11.42 16.08
CA ARG A 37 -17.44 -12.31 17.12
C ARG A 37 -18.40 -11.58 18.05
N GLN A 38 -18.04 -10.38 18.49
CA GLN A 38 -18.89 -9.54 19.35
C GLN A 38 -20.21 -9.16 18.68
N LEU A 39 -20.21 -8.97 17.36
CA LEU A 39 -21.41 -8.65 16.58
C LEU A 39 -22.17 -9.90 16.11
N GLY A 40 -21.68 -11.11 16.41
CA GLY A 40 -22.28 -12.36 15.93
C GLY A 40 -22.22 -12.53 14.41
N LEU A 41 -21.27 -11.85 13.74
CA LEU A 41 -21.13 -11.87 12.29
C LEU A 41 -20.19 -13.00 11.86
N GLN A 42 -20.59 -13.73 10.82
CA GLN A 42 -19.82 -14.79 10.20
C GLN A 42 -19.88 -14.65 8.68
N GLY A 43 -18.91 -15.23 7.97
CA GLY A 43 -18.85 -15.23 6.51
C GLY A 43 -17.91 -14.16 5.92
N SER A 44 -18.11 -13.85 4.65
CA SER A 44 -17.24 -12.96 3.86
C SER A 44 -18.04 -12.14 2.83
N GLY A 45 -17.35 -11.26 2.11
CA GLY A 45 -17.93 -10.39 1.09
C GLY A 45 -18.84 -9.28 1.62
N LEU A 46 -19.68 -8.73 0.73
CA LEU A 46 -20.52 -7.56 1.03
C LEU A 46 -21.62 -7.83 2.06
N GLN A 47 -22.03 -9.08 2.26
CA GLN A 47 -22.95 -9.43 3.34
C GLN A 47 -22.36 -9.12 4.72
N LEU A 48 -21.07 -9.44 4.91
CA LEU A 48 -20.35 -9.08 6.13
C LEU A 48 -20.26 -7.56 6.28
N TYR A 49 -19.96 -6.82 5.20
CA TYR A 49 -19.95 -5.36 5.21
C TYR A 49 -21.29 -4.76 5.66
N HIS A 50 -22.41 -5.26 5.13
CA HIS A 50 -23.74 -4.79 5.52
C HIS A 50 -24.05 -5.11 6.98
N GLY A 51 -23.66 -6.29 7.47
CA GLY A 51 -23.79 -6.67 8.88
C GLY A 51 -22.97 -5.77 9.81
N LEU A 52 -21.70 -5.51 9.46
CA LEU A 52 -20.82 -4.61 10.21
C LEU A 52 -21.41 -3.20 10.30
N LYS A 53 -21.87 -2.66 9.16
CA LYS A 53 -22.49 -1.34 9.10
C LYS A 53 -23.77 -1.26 9.95
N ALA A 54 -24.62 -2.29 9.89
CA ALA A 54 -25.84 -2.35 10.69
C ALA A 54 -25.54 -2.41 12.20
N GLY A 55 -24.56 -3.24 12.60
CA GLY A 55 -24.12 -3.39 13.99
C GLY A 55 -23.32 -2.20 14.55
N LEU A 56 -22.75 -1.36 13.67
CA LEU A 56 -21.91 -0.20 14.03
C LEU A 56 -22.50 1.12 13.51
N ASN A 57 -23.79 1.35 13.76
CA ASN A 57 -24.46 2.59 13.39
C ASN A 57 -24.32 3.67 14.47
N TYR A 58 -23.10 4.17 14.68
CA TYR A 58 -22.82 5.22 15.66
C TYR A 58 -21.96 6.35 15.08
N TRP A 59 -21.89 7.47 15.81
CA TRP A 59 -21.34 8.74 15.32
C TRP A 59 -19.93 8.61 14.72
N ASN A 60 -19.06 7.79 15.30
CA ASN A 60 -17.67 7.70 14.86
C ASN A 60 -17.52 6.90 13.55
N ALA A 61 -18.43 5.97 13.26
CA ALA A 61 -18.36 5.12 12.07
C ALA A 61 -19.16 5.65 10.87
N LYS A 62 -20.20 6.47 11.09
CA LYS A 62 -21.08 7.00 10.02
C LYS A 62 -20.36 7.60 8.82
N ALA A 63 -19.34 8.43 9.05
CA ALA A 63 -18.59 9.08 7.97
C ALA A 63 -17.77 8.09 7.12
N LEU A 64 -17.32 6.98 7.71
CA LEU A 64 -16.63 5.93 6.98
C LEU A 64 -17.63 5.15 6.10
N TRP A 65 -18.77 4.76 6.66
CA TRP A 65 -19.82 4.06 5.91
C TRP A 65 -20.30 4.87 4.71
N SER A 66 -20.59 6.16 4.88
CA SER A 66 -20.99 7.03 3.78
C SER A 66 -19.98 7.05 2.62
N LYS A 67 -18.67 6.99 2.91
CA LYS A 67 -17.61 6.95 1.91
C LYS A 67 -17.58 5.62 1.17
N LEU A 68 -17.62 4.50 1.91
CA LEU A 68 -17.60 3.17 1.33
C LEU A 68 -18.88 2.87 0.54
N ASP A 69 -20.05 3.28 1.04
CA ASP A 69 -21.33 3.19 0.32
C ASP A 69 -21.31 3.98 -0.98
N LYS A 70 -20.78 5.22 -0.95
CA LYS A 70 -20.66 6.03 -2.17
C LYS A 70 -19.77 5.35 -3.22
N LYS A 71 -18.70 4.69 -2.78
CA LYS A 71 -17.82 3.92 -3.67
C LYS A 71 -18.57 2.68 -4.19
N ALA A 72 -19.16 1.87 -3.32
CA ALA A 72 -19.89 0.65 -3.66
C ALA A 72 -21.11 0.90 -4.57
N GLY A 73 -21.76 2.06 -4.44
CA GLY A 73 -22.88 2.48 -5.29
C GLY A 73 -22.50 2.92 -6.71
N HIS A 74 -21.22 2.85 -7.09
CA HIS A 74 -20.81 3.14 -8.47
C HIS A 74 -21.39 2.09 -9.43
N LYS A 75 -21.94 2.56 -10.57
CA LYS A 75 -22.65 1.71 -11.54
C LYS A 75 -21.85 0.50 -12.05
N ASP A 76 -20.53 0.64 -12.15
CA ASP A 76 -19.64 -0.43 -12.65
C ASP A 76 -19.59 -1.64 -11.71
N TYR A 77 -19.98 -1.50 -10.44
CA TYR A 77 -20.06 -2.60 -9.50
C TYR A 77 -21.38 -3.37 -9.59
N ASP A 78 -22.37 -2.86 -10.32
CA ASP A 78 -23.70 -3.44 -10.46
C ASP A 78 -24.30 -3.85 -9.10
N GLN A 79 -24.29 -2.90 -8.14
CA GLN A 79 -24.73 -3.13 -6.76
C GLN A 79 -24.03 -4.32 -6.06
N GLY A 80 -22.80 -4.64 -6.45
CA GLY A 80 -22.05 -5.77 -5.91
C GLY A 80 -22.48 -7.12 -6.48
N THR A 81 -23.04 -7.15 -7.69
CA THR A 81 -23.48 -8.39 -8.35
C THR A 81 -22.71 -8.73 -9.63
N ALA A 82 -21.91 -7.78 -10.14
CA ALA A 82 -21.15 -7.94 -11.39
C ALA A 82 -20.24 -9.18 -11.43
N CYS A 83 -19.76 -9.64 -10.26
CA CYS A 83 -18.91 -10.82 -10.12
C CYS A 83 -19.41 -11.78 -9.01
N ALA A 84 -20.72 -11.80 -8.71
CA ALA A 84 -21.29 -12.57 -7.59
C ALA A 84 -20.88 -14.06 -7.53
N ASN A 85 -20.70 -14.69 -8.70
CA ASN A 85 -20.34 -16.11 -8.81
C ASN A 85 -18.84 -16.35 -9.05
N THR A 86 -18.01 -15.31 -8.95
CA THR A 86 -16.56 -15.41 -9.21
C THR A 86 -15.78 -15.61 -7.92
N LYS A 87 -14.90 -16.63 -7.89
CA LYS A 87 -13.96 -16.85 -6.78
C LYS A 87 -12.56 -16.40 -7.16
N CYS A 88 -11.98 -15.54 -6.34
CA CYS A 88 -10.69 -14.89 -6.60
C CYS A 88 -9.67 -15.26 -5.53
N LEU A 89 -8.45 -15.63 -5.96
CA LEU A 89 -7.27 -15.72 -5.12
C LEU A 89 -6.30 -14.57 -5.44
N VAL A 90 -6.05 -13.69 -4.46
CA VAL A 90 -5.07 -12.60 -4.56
C VAL A 90 -3.79 -13.00 -3.82
N VAL A 91 -2.65 -12.94 -4.50
CA VAL A 91 -1.34 -13.29 -3.93
C VAL A 91 -0.57 -12.02 -3.58
N GLY A 92 -0.44 -11.73 -2.28
CA GLY A 92 0.37 -10.67 -1.70
C GLY A 92 -0.43 -9.48 -1.15
N ALA A 93 -0.22 -9.16 0.13
CA ALA A 93 -0.82 -8.02 0.83
C ALA A 93 0.01 -6.73 0.68
N GLY A 94 0.63 -6.53 -0.48
CA GLY A 94 1.21 -5.23 -0.84
C GLY A 94 0.12 -4.20 -1.14
N PRO A 95 0.45 -2.90 -1.26
CA PRO A 95 -0.54 -1.88 -1.59
C PRO A 95 -1.39 -2.22 -2.83
N CYS A 96 -0.77 -2.67 -3.92
CA CYS A 96 -1.50 -3.04 -5.13
C CYS A 96 -2.40 -4.26 -4.93
N GLY A 97 -1.96 -5.29 -4.21
CA GLY A 97 -2.75 -6.50 -3.97
C GLY A 97 -3.98 -6.23 -3.12
N LEU A 98 -3.81 -5.51 -2.01
CA LEU A 98 -4.94 -5.08 -1.17
C LEU A 98 -5.90 -4.17 -1.94
N ARG A 99 -5.37 -3.25 -2.76
CA ARG A 99 -6.20 -2.35 -3.56
C ARG A 99 -7.05 -3.09 -4.60
N VAL A 100 -6.50 -4.12 -5.26
CA VAL A 100 -7.25 -4.96 -6.19
C VAL A 100 -8.27 -5.82 -5.45
N ALA A 101 -7.92 -6.38 -4.29
CA ALA A 101 -8.85 -7.14 -3.47
C ALA A 101 -10.09 -6.32 -3.06
N ILE A 102 -9.91 -5.03 -2.74
CA ILE A 102 -11.00 -4.09 -2.48
C ILE A 102 -11.91 -3.93 -3.71
N GLU A 103 -11.38 -3.76 -4.92
CA GLU A 103 -12.22 -3.66 -6.13
C GLU A 103 -12.99 -4.95 -6.41
N LEU A 104 -12.33 -6.10 -6.27
CA LEU A 104 -12.99 -7.40 -6.48
C LEU A 104 -14.11 -7.64 -5.48
N ALA A 105 -13.93 -7.24 -4.21
CA ALA A 105 -14.97 -7.31 -3.20
C ALA A 105 -16.15 -6.39 -3.53
N LEU A 106 -15.89 -5.16 -4.01
CA LEU A 106 -16.94 -4.23 -4.44
C LEU A 106 -17.70 -4.73 -5.66
N LEU A 107 -17.06 -5.48 -6.57
CA LEU A 107 -17.72 -6.16 -7.69
C LEU A 107 -18.61 -7.34 -7.25
N GLY A 108 -18.54 -7.75 -5.98
CA GLY A 108 -19.31 -8.89 -5.45
C GLY A 108 -18.60 -10.23 -5.50
N ALA A 109 -17.33 -10.28 -5.91
CA ALA A 109 -16.59 -11.55 -5.96
C ALA A 109 -16.28 -12.07 -4.54
N ARG A 110 -16.14 -13.39 -4.40
CA ARG A 110 -15.51 -13.96 -3.20
C ARG A 110 -14.01 -13.80 -3.31
N VAL A 111 -13.41 -13.04 -2.40
CA VAL A 111 -11.98 -12.72 -2.44
C VAL A 111 -11.24 -13.32 -1.26
N VAL A 112 -10.32 -14.24 -1.57
CA VAL A 112 -9.33 -14.75 -0.63
C VAL A 112 -7.97 -14.14 -0.97
N LEU A 113 -7.27 -13.60 0.01
CA LEU A 113 -5.94 -13.04 -0.12
C LEU A 113 -4.95 -13.79 0.75
N VAL A 114 -3.83 -14.21 0.15
CA VAL A 114 -2.71 -14.85 0.88
C VAL A 114 -1.48 -13.96 0.90
N GLU A 115 -0.87 -13.81 2.08
CA GLU A 115 0.40 -13.11 2.26
C GLU A 115 1.37 -14.00 3.04
N LYS A 116 2.61 -14.10 2.53
CA LYS A 116 3.63 -14.97 3.13
C LYS A 116 4.22 -14.43 4.44
N ARG A 117 4.11 -13.12 4.68
CA ARG A 117 4.61 -12.47 5.89
C ARG A 117 3.48 -12.26 6.89
N ASP A 118 3.85 -12.01 8.13
CA ASP A 118 2.96 -11.67 9.23
C ASP A 118 2.95 -10.17 9.57
N ALA A 119 3.90 -9.40 9.03
CA ALA A 119 4.09 -8.00 9.40
C ALA A 119 4.34 -7.07 8.21
N PHE A 120 3.89 -5.83 8.36
CA PHE A 120 4.20 -4.72 7.46
C PHE A 120 5.37 -3.89 8.00
N SER A 121 6.59 -4.21 7.53
CA SER A 121 7.85 -3.69 8.10
C SER A 121 8.53 -2.59 7.28
N ARG A 122 8.06 -2.29 6.06
CA ARG A 122 8.75 -1.35 5.16
C ARG A 122 8.41 0.10 5.49
N ASN A 123 9.42 0.86 5.90
CA ASN A 123 9.29 2.27 6.27
C ASN A 123 9.50 3.25 5.10
N ASN A 124 10.08 2.78 3.97
CA ASN A 124 10.27 3.61 2.79
C ASN A 124 8.96 4.31 2.39
N VAL A 125 9.12 5.52 1.86
CA VAL A 125 8.03 6.43 1.55
C VAL A 125 7.73 6.40 0.05
N LEU A 126 6.44 6.30 -0.28
CA LEU A 126 5.92 6.33 -1.64
C LEU A 126 5.33 7.70 -1.92
N HIS A 127 5.75 8.32 -3.03
CA HIS A 127 5.03 9.45 -3.59
C HIS A 127 3.67 9.00 -4.15
N LEU A 128 2.66 9.85 -4.03
CA LEU A 128 1.28 9.62 -4.42
C LEU A 128 0.85 10.70 -5.42
N TRP A 129 0.38 10.26 -6.58
CA TRP A 129 -0.23 11.18 -7.55
C TRP A 129 -1.58 11.68 -7.02
N PRO A 130 -2.06 12.84 -7.51
CA PRO A 130 -3.33 13.43 -7.05
C PRO A 130 -4.53 12.48 -7.08
N PHE A 131 -4.64 11.65 -8.13
CA PHE A 131 -5.75 10.69 -8.25
C PHE A 131 -5.67 9.59 -7.18
N THR A 132 -4.46 9.13 -6.82
CA THR A 132 -4.25 8.13 -5.76
C THR A 132 -4.62 8.71 -4.40
N ILE A 133 -4.28 9.97 -4.14
CA ILE A 133 -4.70 10.67 -2.92
C ILE A 133 -6.23 10.76 -2.86
N HIS A 134 -6.88 11.10 -3.98
CA HIS A 134 -8.34 11.16 -4.06
C HIS A 134 -8.99 9.79 -3.80
N ASP A 135 -8.48 8.73 -4.44
CA ASP A 135 -8.96 7.35 -4.28
C ASP A 135 -8.86 6.90 -2.81
N LEU A 136 -7.71 7.07 -2.18
CA LEU A 136 -7.51 6.70 -0.77
C LEU A 136 -8.38 7.54 0.18
N ARG A 137 -8.61 8.84 -0.10
CA ARG A 137 -9.56 9.67 0.66
C ARG A 137 -11.00 9.19 0.50
N ALA A 138 -11.37 8.70 -0.68
CA ALA A 138 -12.68 8.12 -0.95
C ALA A 138 -12.88 6.78 -0.24
N LEU A 139 -11.81 6.03 0.03
CA LEU A 139 -11.82 4.82 0.88
C LEU A 139 -11.72 5.12 2.39
N GLY A 140 -11.73 6.39 2.79
CA GLY A 140 -11.70 6.77 4.20
C GLY A 140 -10.31 6.79 4.84
N ALA A 141 -9.21 6.89 4.07
CA ALA A 141 -7.84 6.86 4.59
C ALA A 141 -7.59 7.78 5.80
N LYS A 142 -8.18 8.99 5.83
CA LYS A 142 -8.04 9.91 6.98
C LYS A 142 -8.63 9.36 8.29
N LYS A 143 -9.60 8.45 8.22
CA LYS A 143 -10.19 7.79 9.40
C LYS A 143 -9.21 6.82 10.04
N PHE A 144 -8.47 6.07 9.21
CA PHE A 144 -7.49 5.08 9.64
C PHE A 144 -6.12 5.69 9.94
N TYR A 145 -5.80 6.82 9.31
CA TYR A 145 -4.54 7.53 9.48
C TYR A 145 -4.77 9.04 9.40
N GLY A 146 -4.91 9.70 10.56
CA GLY A 146 -5.27 11.12 10.64
C GLY A 146 -4.30 12.09 9.95
N ARG A 147 -3.03 11.68 9.77
CA ARG A 147 -1.99 12.47 9.08
C ARG A 147 -1.97 12.26 7.56
N PHE A 148 -2.90 11.45 7.03
CA PHE A 148 -2.93 11.13 5.61
C PHE A 148 -3.05 12.37 4.73
N CYS A 149 -1.96 12.70 4.03
CA CYS A 149 -1.88 13.82 3.08
C CYS A 149 -2.47 15.11 3.66
N THR A 150 -2.04 15.49 4.87
CA THR A 150 -2.41 16.75 5.52
C THR A 150 -1.61 17.92 4.92
N GLY A 151 -2.27 19.05 4.67
CA GLY A 151 -1.65 20.18 3.99
C GLY A 151 -1.25 19.83 2.55
N THR A 152 0.01 20.06 2.22
CA THR A 152 0.60 19.80 0.90
C THR A 152 1.28 18.43 0.78
N LEU A 153 1.21 17.59 1.82
CA LEU A 153 1.84 16.26 1.82
C LEU A 153 1.21 15.36 0.74
N ASP A 154 2.05 14.71 -0.04
CA ASP A 154 1.69 13.88 -1.19
C ASP A 154 2.35 12.50 -1.17
N HIS A 155 2.68 11.99 0.02
CA HIS A 155 3.39 10.73 0.17
C HIS A 155 2.98 9.98 1.43
N ILE A 156 3.31 8.68 1.48
CA ILE A 156 2.97 7.79 2.58
C ILE A 156 4.00 6.67 2.72
N SER A 157 4.32 6.22 3.93
CA SER A 157 5.16 5.03 4.10
C SER A 157 4.43 3.76 3.66
N ILE A 158 5.18 2.81 3.11
CA ILE A 158 4.60 1.57 2.56
C ILE A 158 3.75 0.85 3.61
N ARG A 159 4.27 0.69 4.84
CA ARG A 159 3.52 0.01 5.91
C ARG A 159 2.22 0.71 6.29
N GLN A 160 2.17 2.04 6.30
CA GLN A 160 0.95 2.78 6.64
C GLN A 160 -0.10 2.62 5.54
N LEU A 161 0.31 2.65 4.27
CA LEU A 161 -0.59 2.38 3.15
C LEU A 161 -1.16 0.95 3.21
N GLN A 162 -0.32 -0.03 3.55
CA GLN A 162 -0.78 -1.42 3.75
C GLN A 162 -1.81 -1.53 4.89
N LEU A 163 -1.59 -0.87 6.04
CA LEU A 163 -2.55 -0.89 7.16
C LEU A 163 -3.90 -0.26 6.79
N ILE A 164 -3.90 0.88 6.09
CA ILE A 164 -5.13 1.53 5.63
C ILE A 164 -5.92 0.58 4.72
N LEU A 165 -5.26 0.02 3.70
CA LEU A 165 -5.92 -0.84 2.73
C LEU A 165 -6.33 -2.19 3.34
N LEU A 166 -5.57 -2.74 4.29
CA LEU A 166 -5.95 -3.95 5.03
C LEU A 166 -7.27 -3.73 5.79
N LYS A 167 -7.37 -2.60 6.52
CA LYS A 167 -8.60 -2.27 7.25
C LYS A 167 -9.80 -2.17 6.32
N VAL A 168 -9.66 -1.49 5.18
CA VAL A 168 -10.74 -1.39 4.18
C VAL A 168 -11.09 -2.75 3.59
N ALA A 169 -10.10 -3.58 3.24
CA ALA A 169 -10.31 -4.91 2.69
C ALA A 169 -11.09 -5.81 3.65
N LEU A 170 -10.73 -5.83 4.94
CA LEU A 170 -11.44 -6.59 5.97
C LEU A 170 -12.88 -6.12 6.14
N LEU A 171 -13.12 -4.81 6.19
CA LEU A 171 -14.47 -4.24 6.30
C LEU A 171 -15.36 -4.62 5.11
N LEU A 172 -14.79 -4.78 3.92
CA LEU A 172 -15.49 -5.23 2.71
C LEU A 172 -15.58 -6.76 2.59
N GLY A 173 -15.13 -7.49 3.61
CA GLY A 173 -15.24 -8.94 3.69
C GLY A 173 -14.23 -9.72 2.85
N VAL A 174 -13.06 -9.14 2.56
CA VAL A 174 -11.94 -9.91 1.99
C VAL A 174 -11.37 -10.85 3.05
N GLU A 175 -11.25 -12.14 2.71
CA GLU A 175 -10.66 -13.17 3.58
C GLU A 175 -9.12 -13.07 3.49
N VAL A 176 -8.45 -12.55 4.52
CA VAL A 176 -6.99 -12.31 4.50
C VAL A 176 -6.25 -13.32 5.37
N HIS A 177 -5.33 -14.06 4.76
CA HIS A 177 -4.51 -15.08 5.42
C HIS A 177 -3.02 -14.73 5.35
N ILE A 178 -2.43 -14.42 6.50
CA ILE A 178 -0.99 -14.17 6.65
C ILE A 178 -0.24 -15.47 6.95
N ASN A 179 1.10 -15.46 6.84
CA ASN A 179 1.95 -16.65 6.96
C ASN A 179 1.62 -17.78 5.97
N VAL A 180 0.97 -17.44 4.85
CA VAL A 180 0.63 -18.39 3.79
C VAL A 180 1.29 -17.95 2.50
N GLN A 181 2.27 -18.73 2.06
CA GLN A 181 2.97 -18.50 0.80
C GLN A 181 2.32 -19.30 -0.33
N PHE A 182 1.86 -18.59 -1.35
CA PHE A 182 1.58 -19.20 -2.65
C PHE A 182 2.88 -19.68 -3.32
N LYS A 183 2.89 -20.91 -3.80
CA LYS A 183 4.02 -21.50 -4.55
C LYS A 183 3.67 -21.68 -6.02
N ASP A 184 2.54 -22.32 -6.29
CA ASP A 184 2.16 -22.73 -7.63
C ASP A 184 0.65 -22.98 -7.77
N LEU A 185 0.20 -23.29 -8.98
CA LEU A 185 -1.16 -23.73 -9.29
C LEU A 185 -1.26 -25.25 -9.29
N LEU A 186 -2.38 -25.75 -8.78
CA LEU A 186 -2.83 -27.13 -8.97
C LEU A 186 -4.00 -27.11 -9.95
N PRO A 187 -3.86 -27.75 -11.12
CA PRO A 187 -4.98 -27.88 -12.04
C PRO A 187 -6.08 -28.75 -11.42
N ALA A 188 -7.30 -28.57 -11.93
CA ALA A 188 -8.40 -29.49 -11.68
C ALA A 188 -7.95 -30.93 -11.97
N PRO A 189 -8.10 -31.89 -11.04
CA PRO A 189 -7.83 -33.28 -11.35
C PRO A 189 -8.73 -33.73 -12.49
N ARG A 190 -8.15 -34.23 -13.58
CA ARG A 190 -8.91 -34.90 -14.64
C ARG A 190 -9.56 -36.14 -14.02
N ARG A 191 -10.88 -36.12 -13.86
CA ARG A 191 -11.66 -37.29 -13.45
C ARG A 191 -12.63 -37.65 -14.57
N ASP A 192 -12.63 -38.92 -14.93
CA ASP A 192 -13.74 -39.57 -15.64
C ASP A 192 -14.65 -40.20 -14.57
N PRO A 193 -15.97 -39.96 -14.53
CA PRO A 193 -16.80 -39.25 -15.50
C PRO A 193 -16.81 -37.70 -15.36
N PRO A 194 -17.16 -36.95 -16.42
CA PRO A 194 -17.03 -35.49 -16.55
C PRO A 194 -17.88 -34.63 -15.60
N LEU A 195 -18.70 -35.25 -14.75
CA LEU A 195 -19.68 -34.57 -13.88
C LEU A 195 -19.09 -34.05 -12.56
N SER A 196 -17.85 -34.41 -12.20
CA SER A 196 -17.15 -33.84 -11.05
C SER A 196 -15.84 -33.13 -11.47
N ALA A 197 -15.96 -32.10 -12.31
CA ALA A 197 -14.83 -31.24 -12.63
C ALA A 197 -14.44 -30.44 -11.37
N GLY A 198 -13.31 -30.77 -10.74
CA GLY A 198 -12.76 -29.94 -9.67
C GLY A 198 -12.32 -28.57 -10.21
N GLY A 199 -12.13 -27.59 -9.33
CA GLY A 199 -11.65 -26.26 -9.69
C GLY A 199 -10.11 -26.14 -9.65
N TRP A 200 -9.59 -25.00 -10.13
CA TRP A 200 -8.18 -24.64 -9.93
C TRP A 200 -7.93 -24.38 -8.44
N ARG A 201 -6.78 -24.86 -7.94
CA ARG A 201 -6.35 -24.69 -6.55
C ARG A 201 -4.92 -24.15 -6.50
N ALA A 202 -4.48 -23.77 -5.31
CA ALA A 202 -3.12 -23.28 -5.09
C ALA A 202 -2.29 -24.29 -4.29
N VAL A 203 -1.02 -24.45 -4.66
CA VAL A 203 0.01 -25.01 -3.79
C VAL A 203 0.40 -23.93 -2.78
N LEU A 204 0.12 -24.19 -1.51
CA LEU A 204 0.38 -23.26 -0.41
C LEU A 204 1.44 -23.82 0.55
N GLN A 205 2.19 -22.92 1.18
CA GLN A 205 3.07 -23.24 2.31
C GLN A 205 2.65 -22.39 3.53
N PRO A 206 2.34 -23.01 4.69
CA PRO A 206 2.36 -24.46 4.95
C PRO A 206 1.24 -25.21 4.20
N SER A 207 1.50 -26.47 3.83
CA SER A 207 0.56 -27.32 3.09
C SER A 207 -0.69 -27.69 3.90
N SER A 208 -0.59 -27.62 5.23
CA SER A 208 -1.70 -27.79 6.18
C SER A 208 -2.68 -26.61 6.21
N SER A 209 -2.47 -25.57 5.39
CA SER A 209 -3.41 -24.46 5.32
C SER A 209 -4.82 -24.95 4.94
N PRO A 210 -5.88 -24.48 5.63
CA PRO A 210 -7.26 -24.83 5.26
C PRO A 210 -7.63 -24.36 3.85
N LEU A 211 -6.86 -23.42 3.29
CA LEU A 211 -7.03 -22.92 1.93
C LEU A 211 -6.50 -23.87 0.85
N SER A 212 -5.84 -24.98 1.18
CA SER A 212 -5.35 -25.95 0.19
C SER A 212 -6.47 -26.58 -0.64
N HIS A 213 -7.71 -26.55 -0.12
CA HIS A 213 -8.91 -27.01 -0.84
C HIS A 213 -9.72 -25.88 -1.47
N TYR A 214 -9.31 -24.61 -1.32
CA TYR A 214 -10.01 -23.48 -1.89
C TYR A 214 -9.86 -23.47 -3.42
N GLU A 215 -11.00 -23.57 -4.10
CA GLU A 215 -11.10 -23.50 -5.55
C GLU A 215 -11.43 -22.07 -6.00
N PHE A 216 -10.73 -21.60 -7.04
CA PHE A 216 -10.90 -20.25 -7.59
C PHE A 216 -10.85 -20.24 -9.11
N ASP A 217 -11.51 -19.24 -9.69
CA ASP A 217 -11.59 -19.02 -11.14
C ASP A 217 -10.59 -17.96 -11.60
N VAL A 218 -10.23 -17.04 -10.69
CA VAL A 218 -9.37 -15.89 -10.96
C VAL A 218 -8.18 -15.88 -10.01
N LEU A 219 -6.97 -15.89 -10.57
CA LEU A 219 -5.72 -15.64 -9.83
C LEU A 219 -5.20 -14.24 -10.14
N ILE A 220 -5.03 -13.41 -9.10
CA ILE A 220 -4.34 -12.13 -9.20
C ILE A 220 -3.00 -12.22 -8.48
N SER A 221 -1.89 -12.20 -9.24
CA SER A 221 -0.56 -12.16 -8.64
C SER A 221 -0.09 -10.74 -8.40
N ALA A 222 -0.02 -10.34 -7.13
CA ALA A 222 0.53 -9.07 -6.66
C ALA A 222 1.75 -9.28 -5.73
N GLY A 223 2.49 -10.38 -5.93
CA GLY A 223 3.61 -10.82 -5.09
C GLY A 223 4.89 -9.96 -5.14
N GLY A 224 4.85 -8.84 -5.87
CA GLY A 224 5.96 -7.89 -6.05
C GLY A 224 6.96 -8.31 -7.11
N GLY A 225 8.02 -7.51 -7.29
CA GLY A 225 8.93 -7.62 -8.44
C GLY A 225 9.71 -8.94 -8.58
N LYS A 226 9.75 -9.80 -7.55
CA LYS A 226 10.53 -11.05 -7.55
C LYS A 226 9.70 -12.32 -7.82
N PHE A 227 8.38 -12.23 -7.81
CA PHE A 227 7.50 -13.38 -8.05
C PHE A 227 6.57 -13.11 -9.21
N VAL A 228 6.47 -14.06 -10.14
CA VAL A 228 5.52 -14.07 -11.26
C VAL A 228 5.13 -15.54 -11.47
N PRO A 229 3.84 -15.89 -11.58
CA PRO A 229 3.41 -17.26 -11.84
C PRO A 229 3.98 -17.81 -13.15
N GLU A 230 4.01 -19.14 -13.27
CA GLU A 230 4.43 -19.81 -14.49
C GLU A 230 3.59 -19.36 -15.70
N GLY A 231 4.19 -19.38 -16.90
CA GLY A 231 3.55 -18.95 -18.16
C GLY A 231 3.72 -17.47 -18.50
N PHE A 232 4.06 -16.61 -17.54
CA PHE A 232 4.28 -15.19 -17.78
C PHE A 232 5.75 -14.88 -18.11
N LYS A 233 5.99 -14.33 -19.31
CA LYS A 233 7.34 -13.90 -19.73
C LYS A 233 7.68 -12.53 -19.16
N ARG A 234 8.87 -12.39 -18.55
CA ARG A 234 9.41 -11.10 -18.11
C ARG A 234 10.29 -10.49 -19.19
N LYS A 235 10.09 -9.20 -19.46
CA LYS A 235 11.02 -8.40 -20.28
C LYS A 235 11.96 -7.64 -19.35
N GLU A 236 13.24 -7.97 -19.40
CA GLU A 236 14.28 -7.26 -18.67
C GLU A 236 15.09 -6.41 -19.64
N THR A 237 15.27 -5.13 -19.31
CA THR A 237 16.11 -4.20 -20.07
C THR A 237 17.14 -3.62 -19.13
N ARG A 238 18.41 -3.85 -19.44
CA ARG A 238 19.53 -3.36 -18.63
C ARG A 238 20.03 -2.03 -19.16
N GLY A 239 19.91 -0.99 -18.34
CA GLY A 239 20.50 0.31 -18.61
C GLY A 239 21.93 0.44 -18.06
N LYS A 240 22.39 1.69 -17.94
CA LYS A 240 23.62 2.00 -17.19
C LYS A 240 23.47 1.53 -15.74
N VAL A 241 24.60 1.18 -15.13
CA VAL A 241 24.62 0.84 -13.70
C VAL A 241 24.13 2.04 -12.90
N ALA A 242 23.09 1.84 -12.11
CA ALA A 242 22.51 2.83 -11.22
C ALA A 242 22.25 2.18 -9.86
N ILE A 243 22.78 2.78 -8.80
CA ILE A 243 22.64 2.31 -7.43
C ILE A 243 21.80 3.32 -6.67
N GLY A 244 20.63 2.90 -6.20
CA GLY A 244 19.76 3.71 -5.35
C GLY A 244 19.97 3.37 -3.88
N ILE A 245 20.14 4.39 -3.05
CA ILE A 245 20.25 4.26 -1.59
C ILE A 245 19.03 4.94 -0.96
N THR A 246 18.37 4.27 -0.02
CA THR A 246 17.26 4.83 0.75
C THR A 246 17.59 4.76 2.23
N THR A 247 17.40 5.87 2.94
CA THR A 247 17.62 5.97 4.39
C THR A 247 16.36 6.47 5.07
N ASN A 248 16.13 6.05 6.31
CA ASN A 248 15.04 6.54 7.14
C ASN A 248 15.63 6.96 8.48
N PHE A 249 15.35 8.18 8.91
CA PHE A 249 15.73 8.70 10.22
C PHE A 249 14.49 8.84 11.10
N ILE A 250 14.69 8.83 12.42
CA ILE A 250 13.60 9.08 13.38
C ILE A 250 13.16 10.53 13.23
N ASN A 251 11.87 10.74 13.01
CA ASN A 251 11.23 12.06 13.03
C ASN A 251 10.51 12.23 14.37
N ARG A 252 10.95 13.19 15.20
CA ARG A 252 10.34 13.47 16.52
C ARG A 252 9.23 14.51 16.45
N HIS A 253 8.95 15.06 15.27
CA HIS A 253 7.95 16.10 15.05
C HIS A 253 8.19 17.37 15.88
N SER A 254 9.45 17.67 16.20
CA SER A 254 9.82 18.96 16.77
C SER A 254 9.56 20.09 15.77
N ARG A 255 9.38 21.32 16.27
CA ARG A 255 9.19 22.49 15.42
C ARG A 255 10.31 22.64 14.38
N ALA A 256 11.56 22.45 14.80
CA ALA A 256 12.72 22.51 13.92
C ALA A 256 12.69 21.46 12.80
N GLU A 257 12.24 20.22 13.08
CA GLU A 257 12.11 19.18 12.06
C GLU A 257 10.98 19.48 11.06
N VAL A 258 9.89 20.12 11.50
CA VAL A 258 8.74 20.46 10.64
C VAL A 258 9.02 21.63 9.71
N GLU A 259 9.86 22.58 10.14
CA GLU A 259 10.23 23.76 9.34
C GLU A 259 11.19 23.42 8.17
N VAL A 260 11.85 22.26 8.21
CA VAL A 260 12.73 21.81 7.10
C VAL A 260 11.89 21.43 5.88
N SER A 261 12.17 22.10 4.76
CA SER A 261 11.46 21.87 3.49
C SER A 261 11.80 20.52 2.86
N GLU A 262 10.78 19.88 2.27
CA GLU A 262 10.95 18.64 1.52
C GLU A 262 11.66 18.88 0.18
N ILE A 263 12.36 17.83 -0.28
CA ILE A 263 13.03 17.81 -1.58
C ILE A 263 12.27 16.83 -2.47
N SER A 264 11.38 17.33 -3.33
CA SER A 264 10.51 16.53 -4.23
C SER A 264 11.28 15.79 -5.34
N GLY A 265 12.55 16.13 -5.52
CA GLY A 265 13.46 15.53 -6.48
C GLY A 265 14.50 16.55 -6.92
N VAL A 266 15.78 16.22 -6.76
CA VAL A 266 16.89 17.06 -7.21
C VAL A 266 17.76 16.22 -8.14
N ALA A 267 17.81 16.60 -9.42
CA ALA A 267 18.60 15.90 -10.42
C ALA A 267 19.89 16.67 -10.74
N ARG A 268 21.01 15.94 -10.90
CA ARG A 268 22.33 16.53 -11.18
C ARG A 268 22.36 17.39 -12.44
N ILE A 269 21.57 17.02 -13.45
CA ILE A 269 21.49 17.74 -14.73
C ILE A 269 21.09 19.21 -14.51
N TYR A 270 20.12 19.46 -13.61
CA TYR A 270 19.61 20.81 -13.35
C TYR A 270 20.32 21.50 -12.17
N ASN A 271 20.88 20.73 -11.23
CA ASN A 271 21.43 21.26 -9.97
C ASN A 271 22.93 20.97 -9.83
N GLN A 272 23.71 21.22 -10.87
CA GLN A 272 25.14 20.85 -10.93
C GLN A 272 25.95 21.46 -9.77
N LYS A 273 25.73 22.75 -9.45
CA LYS A 273 26.41 23.45 -8.35
C LYS A 273 26.17 22.77 -6.99
N PHE A 274 24.94 22.33 -6.72
CA PHE A 274 24.60 21.62 -5.48
C PHE A 274 25.39 20.32 -5.36
N PHE A 275 25.37 19.47 -6.40
CA PHE A 275 26.08 18.20 -6.38
C PHE A 275 27.60 18.35 -6.37
N GLN A 276 28.15 19.37 -7.04
CA GLN A 276 29.58 19.65 -6.98
C GLN A 276 30.01 20.07 -5.57
N ASN A 277 29.21 20.92 -4.91
CA ASN A 277 29.47 21.32 -3.53
C ASN A 277 29.38 20.15 -2.56
N LEU A 278 28.40 19.26 -2.73
CA LEU A 278 28.28 18.03 -1.94
C LEU A 278 29.55 17.18 -2.09
N TYR A 279 29.96 16.90 -3.33
CA TYR A 279 31.17 16.11 -3.61
C TYR A 279 32.43 16.74 -3.00
N ASN A 280 32.61 18.05 -3.16
CA ASN A 280 33.78 18.74 -2.65
C ASN A 280 33.89 18.68 -1.11
N LYS A 281 32.74 18.65 -0.41
CA LYS A 281 32.68 18.61 1.07
C LYS A 281 32.71 17.21 1.65
N THR A 282 32.10 16.22 1.00
CA THR A 282 31.91 14.87 1.58
C THR A 282 32.59 13.75 0.79
N GLY A 283 33.13 14.05 -0.40
CA GLY A 283 33.70 13.07 -1.32
C GLY A 283 35.23 12.89 -1.22
N ARG A 284 35.92 13.68 -0.39
CA ARG A 284 37.34 13.46 -0.09
C ARG A 284 37.45 12.41 1.01
N TRP A 285 37.57 11.15 0.62
CA TRP A 285 38.10 10.11 1.50
C TRP A 285 39.62 10.30 1.57
N SER A 286 40.16 10.66 2.73
CA SER A 286 41.60 10.74 2.98
C SER A 286 42.03 9.45 3.71
N PRO A 287 43.04 8.71 3.22
CA PRO A 287 43.57 7.50 3.89
C PRO A 287 44.15 7.74 5.30
N SER A 288 44.24 8.99 5.74
CA SER A 288 44.80 9.39 7.04
C SER A 288 43.86 9.18 8.23
N ASP A 289 42.57 8.88 8.01
CA ASP A 289 41.58 8.67 9.08
C ASP A 289 41.60 7.23 9.66
N ASP A 290 42.49 6.36 9.16
CA ASP A 290 42.70 4.99 9.65
C ASP A 290 43.77 4.90 10.77
N ARG A 291 44.22 6.02 11.33
CA ARG A 291 45.05 5.99 12.55
C ARG A 291 44.17 5.90 13.78
N GLY A 292 44.13 4.70 14.37
CA GLY A 292 43.60 4.42 15.70
C GLY A 292 44.15 5.38 16.79
N PRO A 293 43.57 5.35 18.00
CA PRO A 293 43.67 6.45 18.96
C PRO A 293 45.11 6.56 19.48
N GLY A 294 45.84 7.57 19.00
CA GLY A 294 47.17 7.89 19.47
C GLY A 294 47.59 9.24 18.92
N GLY A 295 47.50 10.28 19.74
CA GLY A 295 48.07 11.59 19.44
C GLY A 295 47.10 12.74 19.70
N SER A 296 47.20 13.30 20.89
CA SER A 296 46.63 14.58 21.28
C SER A 296 47.02 15.70 20.33
N HIS A 297 46.06 16.24 19.59
CA HIS A 297 46.10 17.62 19.12
C HIS A 297 44.70 18.22 19.17
N LEU A 298 44.48 19.02 20.22
CA LEU A 298 43.44 20.03 20.24
C LEU A 298 43.75 21.04 19.13
N SER A 299 42.77 21.31 18.26
CA SER A 299 42.72 22.57 17.52
C SER A 299 41.28 23.09 17.49
N PRO A 300 41.10 24.41 17.66
CA PRO A 300 39.81 25.00 18.00
C PRO A 300 39.05 25.47 16.76
N GLY A 301 37.71 25.52 16.87
CA GLY A 301 36.87 26.28 15.95
C GLY A 301 35.94 25.42 15.11
N ALA A 302 34.82 25.00 15.70
CA ALA A 302 33.61 24.72 14.91
C ALA A 302 33.12 26.06 14.34
N PRO A 303 32.93 26.23 13.01
CA PRO A 303 32.26 27.40 12.52
C PRO A 303 30.79 27.33 12.94
N ARG A 304 30.33 28.31 13.70
CA ARG A 304 28.91 28.60 13.91
C ARG A 304 28.24 28.67 12.54
N MET A 305 27.25 27.81 12.30
CA MET A 305 26.36 27.97 11.16
C MET A 305 25.53 29.24 11.37
N SER A 306 25.80 30.26 10.57
CA SER A 306 24.87 31.37 10.33
C SER A 306 23.79 30.90 9.34
N PRO A 307 22.53 31.36 9.47
CA PRO A 307 21.48 31.00 8.54
C PRO A 307 21.73 31.73 7.22
N LEU A 308 22.33 31.05 6.25
CA LEU A 308 22.39 31.58 4.88
C LEU A 308 20.98 31.50 4.29
N GLY A 309 20.50 32.68 3.89
CA GLY A 309 19.18 32.91 3.31
C GLY A 309 18.87 31.94 2.18
N TRP A 310 17.69 31.36 2.27
CA TRP A 310 17.09 30.59 1.20
C TRP A 310 16.46 31.59 0.24
N ASP A 311 17.16 31.95 -0.84
CA ASP A 311 16.51 32.63 -1.95
C ASP A 311 15.57 31.63 -2.64
N ALA A 312 14.28 31.83 -2.40
CA ALA A 312 13.20 31.10 -3.03
C ALA A 312 13.30 31.25 -4.55
N CYS A 313 13.48 30.13 -5.27
CA CYS A 313 13.31 30.12 -6.71
C CYS A 313 11.81 30.31 -7.02
N PRO A 314 11.41 31.29 -7.86
CA PRO A 314 9.99 31.58 -8.09
C PRO A 314 9.29 30.41 -8.78
N ARG A 315 8.16 30.00 -8.19
CA ARG A 315 7.22 29.02 -8.75
C ARG A 315 6.43 29.65 -9.90
N THR A 316 6.99 29.74 -11.08
CA THR A 316 6.20 30.04 -12.29
C THR A 316 6.84 29.43 -13.54
N VAL A 317 6.27 28.32 -14.01
CA VAL A 317 6.36 27.92 -15.41
C VAL A 317 4.96 28.15 -15.99
N PRO A 318 4.77 29.01 -17.01
CA PRO A 318 3.45 29.24 -17.59
C PRO A 318 2.99 28.02 -18.40
N PRO A 319 1.68 27.76 -18.49
CA PRO A 319 1.17 26.65 -19.29
C PRO A 319 1.31 26.98 -20.78
N CYS A 320 1.91 26.07 -21.53
CA CYS A 320 1.91 26.12 -23.00
C CYS A 320 0.45 25.96 -23.49
N ARG A 321 -0.14 27.04 -24.01
CA ARG A 321 -1.39 26.98 -24.78
C ARG A 321 -1.08 26.37 -26.16
N GLY A 322 -1.39 25.10 -26.33
CA GLY A 322 -1.52 24.50 -27.65
C GLY A 322 -2.92 24.79 -28.21
N HIS A 323 -3.01 25.57 -29.28
CA HIS A 323 -4.22 25.70 -30.09
C HIS A 323 -4.47 24.39 -30.85
N LEU A 324 -5.61 23.74 -30.58
CA LEU A 324 -6.15 22.66 -31.39
C LEU A 324 -7.16 23.27 -32.38
N VAL A 325 -6.76 23.39 -33.63
CA VAL A 325 -7.68 23.57 -34.77
C VAL A 325 -8.10 22.17 -35.22
N ALA A 326 -9.40 21.90 -35.22
CA ALA A 326 -9.97 20.65 -35.72
C ALA A 326 -10.50 20.82 -37.14
N PRO A 327 -10.21 19.89 -38.07
CA PRO A 327 -11.10 19.60 -39.19
C PRO A 327 -11.95 18.36 -38.91
N ARG A 328 -13.21 18.44 -39.35
CA ARG A 328 -14.21 17.36 -39.35
C ARG A 328 -13.81 16.24 -40.31
N GLY A 329 -14.12 14.98 -39.96
CA GLY A 329 -14.15 13.88 -40.93
C GLY A 329 -14.05 12.47 -40.34
N SER A 330 -15.23 11.81 -40.22
CA SER A 330 -15.51 10.37 -40.35
C SER A 330 -14.68 9.26 -39.66
N ALA A 331 -15.42 8.45 -38.89
CA ALA A 331 -15.33 6.99 -38.69
C ALA A 331 -14.22 6.38 -37.79
N GLN A 332 -14.72 5.60 -36.81
CA GLN A 332 -14.06 4.71 -35.83
C GLN A 332 -13.13 3.64 -36.46
N PRO A 333 -12.12 3.10 -35.74
CA PRO A 333 -12.31 2.25 -34.55
C PRO A 333 -11.48 2.62 -33.30
N LEU A 334 -12.00 2.20 -32.14
CA LEU A 334 -11.52 2.38 -30.77
C LEU A 334 -10.00 2.13 -30.60
N PRO A 335 -9.25 2.98 -29.86
CA PRO A 335 -7.88 2.65 -29.50
C PRO A 335 -7.80 1.93 -28.15
N HIS A 336 -6.91 0.94 -28.16
CA HIS A 336 -6.38 0.15 -27.06
C HIS A 336 -6.38 0.83 -25.67
N ARG A 337 -6.98 0.12 -24.69
CA ARG A 337 -6.88 0.43 -23.26
C ARG A 337 -5.43 0.62 -22.82
N GLN A 338 -5.14 1.76 -22.20
CA GLN A 338 -3.94 1.99 -21.40
C GLN A 338 -3.83 0.92 -20.32
N VAL A 339 -2.83 0.05 -20.44
CA VAL A 339 -2.39 -0.83 -19.36
C VAL A 339 -1.51 0.02 -18.43
N SER A 340 -2.08 0.45 -17.30
CA SER A 340 -1.31 1.08 -16.23
C SER A 340 -0.46 0.02 -15.53
N THR A 341 0.82 -0.09 -15.91
CA THR A 341 1.79 -0.94 -15.22
C THR A 341 2.34 -0.24 -13.98
N TRP A 342 2.11 -0.82 -12.80
CA TRP A 342 2.78 -0.42 -11.56
C TRP A 342 4.18 -1.05 -11.51
N LYS A 343 5.23 -0.29 -11.82
CA LYS A 343 6.62 -0.72 -11.58
C LYS A 343 7.05 -0.29 -10.18
N THR A 344 7.23 -1.26 -9.28
CA THR A 344 8.11 -1.09 -8.11
C THR A 344 9.47 -1.71 -8.45
N SER A 345 10.45 -0.88 -8.79
CA SER A 345 11.82 -1.31 -8.95
C SER A 345 12.55 -1.19 -7.61
N SER A 346 12.65 -2.29 -6.86
CA SER A 346 13.67 -2.44 -5.83
C SER A 346 14.24 -3.85 -5.88
N THR A 347 15.41 -3.98 -6.50
CA THR A 347 16.20 -5.21 -6.49
C THR A 347 17.24 -5.07 -5.38
N THR A 348 16.92 -5.51 -4.16
CA THR A 348 17.96 -5.80 -3.16
C THR A 348 18.58 -7.16 -3.48
N ARG A 349 19.90 -7.16 -3.72
CA ARG A 349 20.73 -8.35 -3.84
C ARG A 349 21.46 -8.54 -2.50
N THR A 350 21.18 -9.63 -1.80
CA THR A 350 21.98 -10.10 -0.66
C THR A 350 23.05 -11.03 -1.20
N THR A 351 24.30 -10.80 -0.82
CA THR A 351 25.44 -11.67 -1.12
C THR A 351 25.35 -12.98 -0.33
N PRO A 352 25.73 -14.15 -0.90
CA PRO A 352 25.83 -15.38 -0.14
C PRO A 352 27.07 -15.34 0.75
N THR A 353 26.90 -15.61 2.04
CA THR A 353 28.00 -16.02 2.92
C THR A 353 28.40 -17.45 2.56
N THR A 354 29.61 -17.60 2.05
CA THR A 354 30.30 -18.89 1.93
C THR A 354 30.63 -19.39 3.33
N SER A 355 30.10 -20.57 3.69
CA SER A 355 30.56 -21.34 4.84
C SER A 355 31.88 -22.03 4.48
N SER A 356 32.91 -21.75 5.27
CA SER A 356 34.07 -22.61 5.47
C SER A 356 33.96 -23.24 6.85
#